data_AF-A0A654U6W7-F1
#
_entry.id   AF-A0A654U6W7-F1
#
_cell.length_a   1.000
_cell.length_b   1.000
_cell.length_c   1.000
_cell.angle_alpha   90.00
_cell.angle_beta   90.00
_cell.angle_gamma   90.00
#
_symmetry.space_group_name_H-M   'P 1'
#
loop_
_entity.id
_entity.type
_entity.pdbx_description
1 polymer ?
#
loop_
_entity_poly.entity_id
_entity_poly.type
_entity_poly.pdbx_seq_one_letter_code
_entity_poly.pdbx_strand_id
1 'polypeptide(L)'
;MSRIAEVVSGIDRDNTLDPEVERDLRVIIHGWLAFTFELCRQRIMDPSTDAERLADACAHALLDAISRLPQIPAELADAMATARM
;
A
#
# COMPACT_ATOMS: atom_id res chain seq x y z
N MET A 1 -6.40 -15.70 6.99
CA MET A 1 -5.08 -15.87 6.34
C MET A 1 -5.12 -16.63 4.99
N SER A 2 -6.24 -17.21 4.55
CA SER A 2 -6.29 -18.04 3.31
C SER A 2 -6.15 -17.24 2.00
N ARG A 3 -6.81 -16.07 1.86
CA ARG A 3 -6.82 -15.30 0.60
C ARG A 3 -5.47 -14.69 0.22
N ILE A 4 -4.69 -14.21 1.20
CA ILE A 4 -3.38 -13.61 0.94
C ILE A 4 -2.40 -14.68 0.44
N ALA A 5 -2.39 -15.86 1.05
CA ALA A 5 -1.54 -16.96 0.64
C ALA A 5 -1.87 -17.46 -0.77
N GLU A 6 -3.16 -17.50 -1.12
CA GLU A 6 -3.64 -17.89 -2.45
C GLU A 6 -3.18 -16.90 -3.53
N VAL A 7 -3.32 -15.60 -3.28
CA VAL A 7 -2.81 -14.56 -4.19
C VAL A 7 -1.30 -14.67 -4.35
N VAL A 8 -0.54 -14.80 -3.25
CA VAL A 8 0.91 -14.94 -3.30
C VAL A 8 1.37 -16.19 -4.05
N SER A 9 0.59 -17.27 -4.01
CA SER A 9 0.91 -18.51 -4.73
C SER A 9 0.69 -18.44 -6.24
N GLY A 10 -0.16 -17.51 -6.71
CA GLY A 10 -0.43 -17.29 -8.13
C GLY A 10 0.48 -16.24 -8.80
N ILE A 11 1.34 -15.56 -8.04
CA ILE A 11 2.30 -14.60 -8.58
C ILE A 11 3.43 -15.38 -9.25
N ASP A 12 3.60 -15.17 -10.55
CA ASP A 12 4.72 -15.71 -11.31
C ASP A 12 6.04 -15.18 -10.73
N ARG A 13 6.85 -16.07 -10.17
CA ARG A 13 8.09 -15.70 -9.47
C ARG A 13 9.20 -15.26 -10.42
N ASP A 14 9.06 -15.54 -11.71
CA ASP A 14 10.00 -15.12 -12.74
C ASP A 14 9.75 -13.67 -13.19
N ASN A 15 8.59 -13.08 -12.87
CA ASN A 15 8.29 -11.67 -13.13
C ASN A 15 8.86 -10.78 -12.02
N THR A 16 10.19 -10.80 -11.93
CA THR A 16 10.93 -10.08 -10.89
C THR A 16 10.81 -8.58 -11.17
N LEU A 17 10.35 -7.81 -10.18
CA LEU A 17 10.40 -6.34 -10.25
C LEU A 17 11.84 -5.90 -10.49
N ASP A 18 12.01 -4.76 -11.17
CA ASP A 18 13.31 -4.12 -11.23
C ASP A 18 13.84 -3.92 -9.79
N PRO A 19 15.12 -4.24 -9.50
CA PRO A 19 15.66 -4.18 -8.14
C PRO A 19 15.54 -2.79 -7.48
N GLU A 20 15.58 -1.71 -8.25
CA GLU A 20 15.38 -0.35 -7.73
C GLU A 20 13.91 -0.14 -7.34
N VAL A 21 12.98 -0.59 -8.18
CA VAL A 21 11.54 -0.55 -7.89
C VAL A 21 11.20 -1.38 -6.66
N GLU A 22 11.77 -2.58 -6.53
CA GLU A 22 11.56 -3.43 -5.35
C GLU A 22 12.06 -2.75 -4.07
N ARG A 23 13.25 -2.12 -4.13
CA ARG A 23 13.82 -1.38 -3.01
C ARG A 23 12.94 -0.21 -2.60
N ASP A 24 12.50 0.59 -3.57
CA ASP A 24 11.70 1.79 -3.29
C ASP A 24 10.30 1.41 -2.79
N LEU A 25 9.70 0.36 -3.35
CA LEU A 25 8.44 -0.20 -2.87
C LEU A 25 8.56 -0.66 -1.42
N ARG A 26 9.68 -1.32 -1.06
CA ARG A 26 9.95 -1.73 0.31
C ARG A 26 10.00 -0.53 1.25
N VAL A 27 10.69 0.55 0.86
CA VAL A 27 10.75 1.79 1.66
C VAL A 27 9.37 2.39 1.87
N ILE A 28 8.57 2.48 0.80
CA ILE A 28 7.20 3.02 0.86
C ILE A 28 6.32 2.18 1.80
N ILE A 29 6.35 0.85 1.69
CA ILE A 29 5.53 -0.03 2.53
C ILE A 29 5.90 0.12 4.01
N HIS A 30 7.21 0.12 4.35
CA HIS A 30 7.63 0.27 5.74
C HIS A 30 7.29 1.65 6.29
N GLY A 31 7.44 2.71 5.48
CA GLY A 31 7.03 4.06 5.84
C GLY A 31 5.53 4.15 6.09
N TRP A 32 4.71 3.55 5.23
CA TRP A 32 3.25 3.52 5.38
C TRP A 32 2.80 2.74 6.61
N LEU A 33 3.44 1.61 6.93
CA LEU A 33 3.17 0.85 8.15
C LEU A 33 3.45 1.71 9.40
N ALA A 34 4.60 2.37 9.45
CA ALA A 34 4.95 3.27 10.56
C ALA A 34 3.96 4.43 10.69
N PHE A 35 3.59 5.06 9.58
CA PHE A 35 2.57 6.12 9.52
C PHE A 35 1.22 5.64 10.07
N THR A 36 0.75 4.46 9.64
CA THR A 36 -0.52 3.88 10.07
C THR A 36 -0.50 3.56 11.56
N PHE A 37 0.61 3.01 12.08
CA PHE A 37 0.77 2.76 13.52
C PHE A 37 0.65 4.05 14.35
N GLU A 38 1.29 5.13 13.90
CA GLU A 38 1.21 6.41 14.61
C GLU A 38 -0.20 7.00 14.58
N LEU A 39 -0.92 6.90 13.45
CA LEU A 39 -2.31 7.34 13.37
C LEU A 39 -3.24 6.53 14.28
N CYS A 40 -3.07 5.20 14.32
CA CYS A 40 -3.80 4.35 15.26
C CYS A 40 -3.53 4.75 16.71
N ARG A 41 -2.26 5.05 17.06
CA ARG A 41 -1.88 5.50 18.39
C ARG A 41 -2.52 6.84 18.76
N GLN A 42 -2.48 7.82 17.84
CA GLN A 42 -3.11 9.13 18.03
C GLN A 42 -4.61 8.99 18.25
N ARG A 43 -5.28 8.15 17.46
CA ARG A 43 -6.72 7.90 17.60
C ARG A 43 -7.09 7.24 18.93
N ILE A 44 -6.23 6.38 19.49
CA ILE A 44 -6.45 5.81 20.83
C ILE A 44 -6.39 6.90 21.90
N MET A 45 -5.48 7.87 21.75
CA MET A 45 -5.36 9.00 22.69
C MET A 45 -6.48 10.03 22.54
N ASP A 46 -6.90 10.31 21.30
CA ASP A 46 -8.01 11.19 20.97
C ASP A 46 -8.95 10.53 19.95
N PRO A 47 -10.09 9.99 20.39
CA PRO A 47 -11.03 9.29 19.51
C PRO A 47 -11.94 10.25 18.71
N SER A 48 -11.56 11.51 18.56
CA SER A 48 -12.31 12.51 17.78
C SER A 48 -12.40 12.21 16.28
N THR A 49 -11.52 11.34 15.76
CA THR A 49 -11.46 10.96 14.35
C THR A 49 -12.23 9.67 14.05
N ASP A 50 -13.04 9.71 12.99
CA ASP A 50 -13.76 8.55 12.49
C ASP A 50 -12.79 7.46 12.00
N ALA A 51 -13.03 6.21 12.43
CA ALA A 51 -12.11 5.11 12.18
C ALA A 51 -12.12 4.64 10.72
N GLU A 52 -13.31 4.59 10.12
CA GLU A 52 -13.48 4.12 8.74
C GLU A 52 -12.86 5.10 7.77
N ARG A 53 -13.17 6.39 7.94
CA ARG A 53 -12.58 7.46 7.13
C ARG A 53 -11.05 7.53 7.27
N LEU A 54 -10.52 7.27 8.46
CA LEU A 54 -9.07 7.23 8.66
C LEU A 54 -8.43 6.03 7.94
N ALA A 55 -9.08 4.87 7.98
CA ALA A 55 -8.62 3.68 7.27
C ALA A 55 -8.60 3.91 5.75
N ASP A 56 -9.66 4.52 5.20
CA ASP A 56 -9.74 4.86 3.78
C ASP A 56 -8.65 5.87 3.38
N ALA A 57 -8.43 6.90 4.19
CA ALA A 57 -7.35 7.87 3.95
C ALA A 57 -5.97 7.20 3.96
N CYS A 58 -5.72 6.27 4.88
CA CYS A 58 -4.48 5.49 4.90
C CYS A 58 -4.33 4.63 3.64
N ALA A 59 -5.40 3.96 3.19
CA ALA A 59 -5.39 3.17 1.97
C ALA A 59 -5.03 4.05 0.75
N HIS A 60 -5.71 5.18 0.57
CA HIS A 60 -5.40 6.12 -0.51
C HIS A 60 -3.96 6.64 -0.45
N ALA A 61 -3.45 6.97 0.74
CA ALA A 61 -2.08 7.44 0.91
C ALA A 61 -1.04 6.39 0.45
N LEU A 62 -1.28 5.10 0.70
CA LEU A 62 -0.41 4.02 0.21
C LEU A 62 -0.44 3.95 -1.33
N LEU A 63 -1.64 3.91 -1.91
CA LEU A 63 -1.82 3.77 -3.35
C LEU A 63 -1.23 4.97 -4.09
N ASP A 64 -1.38 6.18 -3.54
CA ASP A 64 -0.77 7.39 -4.06
C ASP A 64 0.75 7.36 -3.99
N ALA A 65 1.33 6.85 -2.89
CA ALA A 65 2.76 6.69 -2.77
C ALA A 65 3.30 5.68 -3.80
N ILE A 66 2.64 4.53 -3.96
CA ILE A 66 3.02 3.51 -4.95
C ILE A 66 2.93 4.08 -6.38
N SER A 67 1.89 4.87 -6.69
CA SER A 67 1.72 5.46 -8.02
C SER A 67 2.83 6.44 -8.44
N ARG A 68 3.67 6.90 -7.49
CA ARG A 68 4.80 7.79 -7.76
C ARG A 68 6.08 7.05 -8.09
N LEU A 69 6.10 5.73 -7.94
CA LEU A 69 7.26 4.92 -8.31
C LEU A 69 7.42 4.91 -9.84
N PRO A 70 8.63 5.20 -10.35
CA PRO A 70 8.89 5.04 -11.77
C PRO A 70 8.82 3.55 -12.15
N GLN A 71 8.40 3.26 -13.38
CA GLN A 71 8.48 1.91 -13.97
C GLN A 71 7.72 0.81 -13.20
N ILE A 72 6.66 1.15 -12.48
CA ILE A 72 5.74 0.12 -11.95
C ILE A 72 5.07 -0.65 -13.10
N PRO A 73 4.78 -1.96 -12.91
CA PRO A 73 4.07 -2.75 -13.91
C PRO A 73 2.78 -2.07 -14.36
N ALA A 74 2.45 -2.18 -15.65
CA ALA A 74 1.27 -1.52 -16.22
C ALA A 74 -0.02 -1.97 -15.54
N GLU A 75 -0.14 -3.25 -15.18
CA GLU A 75 -1.31 -3.75 -14.45
C GLU A 75 -1.45 -3.11 -13.06
N LEU A 76 -0.32 -2.84 -12.40
CA LEU A 76 -0.31 -2.15 -11.12
C LEU A 76 -0.66 -0.67 -11.29
N ALA A 77 -0.13 0.00 -12.32
CA ALA A 77 -0.47 1.38 -12.63
C ALA A 77 -1.98 1.56 -12.88
N ASP A 78 -2.58 0.67 -13.68
CA ASP A 78 -4.02 0.67 -13.97
C ASP A 78 -4.86 0.40 -12.72
N ALA A 79 -4.44 -0.55 -11.88
CA ALA A 79 -5.09 -0.82 -10.59
C ALA A 79 -5.03 0.39 -9.65
N MET A 80 -3.89 1.09 -9.59
CA MET A 80 -3.76 2.31 -8.77
C MET A 80 -4.61 3.46 -9.31
N ALA A 81 -4.75 3.59 -10.63
CA ALA A 81 -5.57 4.62 -11.26
C ALA A 81 -7.07 4.42 -10.98
N THR A 82 -7.54 3.16 -11.00
CA THR A 82 -8.95 2.81 -10.76
C THR A 82 -9.32 2.78 -9.28
N ALA A 83 -8.37 2.49 -8.38
CA ALA A 83 -8.60 2.50 -6.94
C ALA A 83 -8.85 3.90 -6.34
N ARG A 84 -8.78 4.97 -7.14
CA ARG A 84 -9.10 6.35 -6.78
C ARG A 84 -10.56 6.75 -7.09
N MET A 85 -11.36 5.86 -7.70
CA MET A 85 -12.78 6.06 -8.04
C MET A 85 -13.71 5.47 -6.98
#